data_AF-A0A851ING3-F1
#
_entry.id   AF-A0A851ING3-F1
#
_cell.length_a   1.000
_cell.length_b   1.000
_cell.length_c   1.000
_cell.angle_alpha   90.00
_cell.angle_beta   90.00
_cell.angle_gamma   90.00
#
_symmetry.space_group_name_H-M   'P 1'
#
loop_
_entity.id
_entity.type
_entity.pdbx_description
1 polymer ?
#
loop_
_entity_poly.entity_id
_entity_poly.type
_entity_poly.pdbx_seq_one_letter_code
_entity_poly.pdbx_strand_id
1 'polypeptide(L)'
;MGISVNSASGTIGDMNLKGLSFIAQDTTGLAITGNVNAESVVNSYENESKSTSKGFMSSKSSYKNSHAEENSASNLMLGENAVILGDVNSIGSNVVLGDNTGVYPKSWTNK
;
A
#
# COMPACT_ATOMS: atom_id res chain seq x y z
N MET A 1 -6.17 3.14 -3.79
CA MET A 1 -5.67 4.27 -4.62
C MET A 1 -4.22 4.02 -4.96
N GLY A 2 -3.74 4.48 -6.11
CA GLY A 2 -2.36 4.26 -6.51
C GLY A 2 -1.92 5.20 -7.61
N ILE A 3 -0.61 5.36 -7.75
CA ILE A 3 0.05 6.15 -8.79
C ILE A 3 0.75 5.17 -9.71
N SER A 4 0.43 5.25 -11.01
CA SER A 4 1.13 4.53 -12.06
C SER A 4 1.59 5.51 -13.10
N VAL A 5 2.89 5.54 -13.37
CA VAL A 5 3.51 6.47 -14.31
C VAL A 5 4.49 5.73 -15.21
N ASN A 6 4.65 6.22 -16.44
CA ASN A 6 5.64 5.68 -17.36
C ASN A 6 7.07 6.04 -16.94
N SER A 7 7.25 7.20 -16.31
CA SER A 7 8.54 7.68 -15.85
C SER A 7 8.41 8.47 -14.56
N ALA A 8 9.35 8.32 -13.65
CA ALA A 8 9.50 9.13 -12.44
C ALA A 8 10.97 9.49 -12.22
N SER A 9 11.25 10.73 -11.85
CA SER A 9 12.60 11.21 -11.56
C SER A 9 12.57 12.31 -10.50
N GLY A 10 13.73 12.62 -9.93
CA GLY A 10 13.87 13.57 -8.83
C GLY A 10 14.10 12.89 -7.49
N THR A 11 13.83 13.61 -6.40
CA THR A 11 14.19 13.16 -5.06
C THR A 11 12.95 12.97 -4.19
N ILE A 12 12.84 11.81 -3.56
CA ILE A 12 11.82 11.49 -2.54
C ILE A 12 12.54 11.38 -1.19
N GLY A 13 11.92 11.87 -0.12
CA GLY A 13 12.38 11.64 1.25
C GLY A 13 12.05 10.21 1.68
N ASP A 14 11.10 10.07 2.60
CA ASP A 14 10.52 8.77 2.94
C ASP A 14 9.34 8.44 2.01
N MET A 15 9.19 7.16 1.68
CA MET A 15 8.06 6.63 0.92
C MET A 15 7.26 5.68 1.80
N ASN A 16 5.97 5.97 2.01
CA ASN A 16 5.09 5.14 2.84
C ASN A 16 3.88 4.68 2.00
N LEU A 17 3.81 3.39 1.69
CA LEU A 17 2.73 2.75 0.96
C LEU A 17 1.96 1.87 1.93
N LYS A 18 0.82 2.34 2.44
CA LYS A 18 -0.06 1.58 3.35
C LYS A 18 -1.37 1.22 2.64
N GLY A 19 -1.46 0.00 2.11
CA GLY A 19 -2.49 -0.40 1.15
C GLY A 19 -2.53 0.44 -0.13
N LEU A 20 -1.37 0.97 -0.55
CA LEU A 20 -1.23 1.87 -1.69
C LEU A 20 -0.29 1.27 -2.74
N SER A 21 -0.48 1.69 -3.98
CA SER A 21 0.39 1.29 -5.08
C SER A 21 1.18 2.48 -5.64
N PHE A 22 2.49 2.30 -5.82
CA PHE A 22 3.37 3.19 -6.58
C PHE A 22 4.12 2.38 -7.63
N ILE A 23 3.88 2.71 -8.89
CA ILE A 23 4.44 2.00 -10.05
C ILE A 23 5.06 3.03 -10.98
N ALA A 24 6.37 2.95 -11.18
CA ALA A 24 7.11 3.77 -12.14
C ALA A 24 7.95 2.84 -13.03
N GLN A 25 7.75 2.91 -14.35
CA GLN A 25 8.42 2.00 -15.31
C GLN A 25 9.85 2.41 -15.65
N ASP A 26 10.10 3.70 -15.89
CA ASP A 26 11.43 4.29 -15.98
C ASP A 26 11.68 5.11 -14.71
N THR A 27 12.71 4.75 -13.96
CA THR A 27 13.10 5.43 -12.73
C THR A 27 14.49 6.03 -12.81
N THR A 28 14.98 6.25 -14.03
CA THR A 28 16.26 6.90 -14.26
C THR A 28 16.28 8.30 -13.65
N GLY A 29 17.21 8.51 -12.72
CA GLY A 29 17.32 9.77 -11.98
C GLY A 29 16.32 9.93 -10.83
N LEU A 30 15.61 8.86 -10.44
CA LEU A 30 14.84 8.81 -9.21
C LEU A 30 15.74 8.39 -8.04
N ALA A 31 15.81 9.23 -7.01
CA ALA A 31 16.51 8.95 -5.77
C ALA A 31 15.55 9.02 -4.57
N ILE A 32 15.42 7.93 -3.82
CA ILE A 32 14.73 7.91 -2.54
C ILE A 32 15.80 8.05 -1.46
N THR A 33 15.81 9.17 -0.75
CA THR A 33 16.84 9.55 0.24
C THR A 33 16.53 9.07 1.66
N GLY A 34 15.28 8.70 1.90
CA GLY A 34 14.80 8.12 3.15
C GLY A 34 14.43 6.64 3.00
N ASN A 35 13.59 6.16 3.91
CA ASN A 35 13.16 4.77 3.94
C ASN A 35 11.95 4.54 3.05
N VAL A 36 11.84 3.34 2.50
CA VAL A 36 10.66 2.88 1.77
C VAL A 36 9.93 1.86 2.64
N ASN A 37 8.72 2.19 3.06
CA ASN A 37 7.86 1.32 3.87
C ASN A 37 6.62 0.94 3.05
N ALA A 38 6.57 -0.30 2.56
CA ALA A 38 5.42 -0.88 1.87
C ALA A 38 4.71 -1.89 2.78
N GLU A 39 3.59 -1.47 3.38
CA GLU A 39 2.80 -2.28 4.30
C GLU A 39 1.40 -2.50 3.73
N SER A 40 0.94 -3.74 3.71
CA SER A 40 -0.44 -4.03 3.34
C SER A 40 -1.38 -3.83 4.53
N VAL A 41 -2.61 -3.42 4.26
CA VAL A 41 -3.61 -3.10 5.29
C VAL A 41 -4.80 -4.02 5.14
N VAL A 42 -5.18 -4.71 6.21
CA VAL A 42 -6.45 -5.45 6.30
C VAL A 42 -7.47 -4.55 6.97
N ASN A 43 -8.55 -4.23 6.27
CA ASN A 43 -9.63 -3.43 6.80
C ASN A 43 -10.84 -4.33 7.08
N SER A 44 -11.25 -4.42 8.35
CA SER A 44 -12.39 -5.23 8.77
C SER A 44 -13.64 -4.36 8.98
N TYR A 45 -14.79 -4.83 8.50
CA TYR A 45 -16.09 -4.20 8.64
C TYR A 45 -17.05 -5.14 9.35
N GLU A 46 -17.53 -4.72 10.52
CA GLU A 46 -18.65 -5.34 11.24
C GLU A 46 -19.94 -4.63 10.84
N ASN A 47 -20.97 -5.38 10.44
CA ASN A 47 -22.28 -4.83 10.12
C ASN A 47 -23.38 -5.65 10.80
N GLU A 48 -23.94 -5.06 11.85
CA GLU A 48 -25.10 -5.58 12.55
C GLU A 48 -26.37 -4.84 12.11
N SER A 49 -27.37 -5.60 11.67
CA SER A 49 -28.69 -5.08 11.33
C SER A 49 -29.79 -5.84 12.05
N LYS A 50 -30.66 -5.08 12.75
CA LYS A 50 -31.89 -5.58 13.38
C LYS A 50 -33.09 -4.96 12.70
N SER A 51 -34.01 -5.77 12.23
CA SER A 51 -35.25 -5.32 11.58
C SER A 51 -36.45 -5.94 12.29
N THR A 52 -37.40 -5.12 12.74
CA THR A 52 -38.65 -5.56 13.38
C THR A 52 -39.85 -4.99 12.62
N SER A 53 -40.68 -5.86 12.08
CA SER A 53 -41.94 -5.52 11.41
C SER A 53 -43.11 -5.90 12.31
N LYS A 54 -44.04 -4.98 12.54
CA LYS A 54 -45.29 -5.19 13.31
C LYS A 54 -46.49 -4.92 12.40
N GLY A 55 -47.32 -5.92 12.18
CA GLY A 55 -48.62 -5.82 11.50
C GLY A 55 -49.79 -5.90 12.49
N PHE A 56 -51.01 -5.60 12.03
CA PHE A 56 -52.24 -5.87 12.79
C PHE A 56 -52.26 -7.36 13.17
N MET A 57 -51.95 -7.67 14.44
CA MET A 57 -51.85 -9.01 15.05
C MET A 57 -50.57 -9.85 14.85
N SER A 58 -49.49 -9.37 14.20
CA SER A 58 -48.23 -10.13 14.13
C SER A 58 -46.97 -9.27 14.27
N SER A 59 -45.90 -9.86 14.82
CA SER A 59 -44.58 -9.23 14.92
C SER A 59 -43.52 -10.19 14.38
N LYS A 60 -42.68 -9.72 13.45
CA LYS A 60 -41.57 -10.49 12.89
C LYS A 60 -40.27 -9.70 13.06
N SER A 61 -39.32 -10.28 13.77
CA SER A 61 -37.98 -9.71 13.96
C SER A 61 -36.96 -10.51 13.17
N SER A 62 -35.99 -9.84 12.55
CA SER A 62 -34.83 -10.44 11.89
C SER A 62 -33.57 -9.79 12.42
N TYR A 63 -32.57 -10.63 12.70
CA TYR A 63 -31.23 -10.22 13.11
C TYR A 63 -30.26 -10.74 12.06
N LYS A 64 -29.38 -9.86 11.57
CA LYS A 64 -28.28 -10.23 10.67
C LYS A 64 -27.01 -9.57 11.18
N ASN A 65 -25.95 -10.36 11.33
CA ASN A 65 -24.60 -9.86 11.51
C ASN A 65 -23.78 -10.33 10.29
N SER A 66 -22.91 -9.46 9.78
CA SER A 66 -21.97 -9.78 8.71
C SER A 66 -20.60 -9.17 9.02
N HIS A 67 -19.56 -9.96 8.76
CA HIS A 67 -18.17 -9.58 8.90
C HIS A 67 -17.52 -9.62 7.50
N ALA A 68 -16.81 -8.57 7.12
CA ALA A 68 -16.08 -8.51 5.87
C ALA A 68 -14.68 -7.94 6.11
N GLU A 69 -13.66 -8.62 5.60
CA GLU A 69 -12.28 -8.14 5.61
C GLU A 69 -11.84 -7.84 4.19
N GLU A 70 -11.21 -6.70 3.97
CA GLU A 70 -10.61 -6.31 2.70
C GLU A 70 -9.11 -6.12 2.91
N ASN A 71 -8.29 -6.92 2.21
CA ASN A 71 -6.85 -6.71 2.19
C ASN A 71 -6.48 -5.75 1.05
N SER A 72 -6.15 -4.52 1.41
CA SER A 72 -5.50 -3.58 0.49
C SER A 72 -4.01 -3.86 0.48
N ALA A 73 -3.57 -4.62 -0.52
CA ALA A 73 -2.14 -4.91 -0.73
C ALA A 73 -1.38 -3.65 -1.17
N SER A 74 -0.18 -3.44 -0.63
CA SER A 74 0.73 -2.42 -1.15
C SER A 74 1.58 -2.95 -2.28
N ASN A 75 1.77 -2.14 -3.32
CA ASN A 75 2.58 -2.48 -4.47
C ASN A 75 3.61 -1.39 -4.71
N LEU A 76 4.89 -1.74 -4.69
CA LEU A 76 5.98 -0.88 -5.12
C LEU A 76 6.62 -1.50 -6.36
N MET A 77 6.66 -0.75 -7.45
CA MET A 77 7.47 -1.08 -8.61
C MET A 77 8.31 0.13 -8.98
N LEU A 78 9.62 -0.03 -8.87
CA LEU A 78 10.59 0.89 -9.43
C LEU A 78 11.20 0.22 -10.66
N GLY A 79 11.27 0.99 -11.73
CA GLY A 79 11.85 0.61 -13.01
C GLY A 79 13.35 0.42 -12.95
N GLU A 80 14.00 0.68 -14.09
CA GLU A 80 15.45 0.66 -14.14
C GLU A 80 16.08 1.87 -13.44
N ASN A 81 17.30 1.69 -12.93
CA ASN A 81 18.19 2.75 -12.45
C ASN A 81 17.69 3.58 -11.26
N ALA A 82 16.74 3.09 -10.46
CA ALA A 82 16.36 3.76 -9.21
C ALA A 82 17.48 3.66 -8.17
N VAL A 83 17.61 4.69 -7.32
CA VAL A 83 18.52 4.66 -6.17
C VAL A 83 17.73 4.85 -4.89
N ILE A 84 17.81 3.89 -3.97
CA ILE A 84 17.24 3.98 -2.63
C ILE A 84 18.40 4.07 -1.64
N LEU A 85 18.44 5.15 -0.88
CA LEU A 85 19.50 5.48 0.08
C LEU A 85 19.06 5.29 1.54
N GLY A 86 18.06 4.44 1.74
CA GLY A 86 17.56 4.02 3.03
C GLY A 86 17.09 2.57 2.97
N ASP A 87 16.40 2.14 4.01
CA ASP A 87 15.94 0.75 4.11
C ASP A 87 14.65 0.55 3.31
N VAL A 88 14.48 -0.64 2.73
CA VAL A 88 13.23 -1.07 2.08
C VAL A 88 12.55 -2.09 3.00
N ASN A 89 11.49 -1.65 3.67
CA ASN A 89 10.67 -2.47 4.55
C ASN A 89 9.40 -2.88 3.80
N SER A 90 9.18 -4.18 3.61
CA SER A 90 7.99 -4.72 2.93
C SER A 90 7.29 -5.77 3.78
N ILE A 91 6.06 -5.50 4.20
CA ILE A 91 5.24 -6.42 5.01
C ILE A 91 3.93 -6.71 4.29
N GLY A 92 3.78 -7.96 3.85
CA GLY A 92 2.59 -8.41 3.13
C GLY A 92 2.39 -7.76 1.75
N SER A 93 3.41 -7.08 1.22
CA SER A 93 3.36 -6.23 0.03
C SER A 93 4.15 -6.82 -1.12
N ASN A 94 3.86 -6.35 -2.35
CA ASN A 94 4.65 -6.68 -3.52
C ASN A 94 5.70 -5.60 -3.77
N VAL A 95 6.95 -6.00 -3.94
CA VAL A 95 8.06 -5.09 -4.28
C VAL A 95 8.77 -5.62 -5.51
N VAL A 96 8.90 -4.78 -6.53
CA VAL A 96 9.64 -5.04 -7.77
C VAL A 96 10.66 -3.92 -7.94
N LEU A 97 11.92 -4.30 -8.11
CA LEU A 97 13.02 -3.40 -8.40
C LEU A 97 13.60 -3.82 -9.75
N GLY A 98 13.53 -2.92 -10.73
CA GLY A 98 14.04 -3.16 -12.07
C GLY A 98 15.56 -3.12 -12.14
N ASP A 99 16.07 -3.38 -13.34
CA ASP A 99 17.51 -3.53 -13.57
C ASP A 99 18.31 -2.32 -13.07
N ASN A 100 19.50 -2.60 -12.51
CA ASN A 100 20.40 -1.59 -11.97
C ASN A 100 19.78 -0.69 -10.88
N THR A 101 18.67 -1.11 -10.25
CA THR A 101 18.16 -0.46 -9.06
C THR A 101 19.02 -0.83 -7.85
N GLY A 102 19.52 0.18 -7.15
CA GLY A 102 20.39 -0.02 -5.99
C GLY A 102 19.71 0.39 -4.67
N VAL A 103 19.85 -0.45 -3.65
CA VAL A 103 19.44 -0.17 -2.27
C VAL A 103 20.68 -0.07 -1.39
N TYR A 104 20.86 1.09 -0.77
CA TYR A 104 22.03 1.46 0.01
C TYR A 104 21.56 1.88 1.40
N PRO A 105 22.08 1.33 2.52
CA PRO A 105 21.76 1.83 3.85
C PRO A 105 22.06 3.32 3.98
N LYS A 106 21.31 3.99 4.84
CA LYS A 106 21.46 5.43 5.13
C LYS A 106 22.86 5.84 5.60
N SER A 107 23.64 4.90 6.14
CA SER A 107 25.04 5.14 6.51
C SER A 107 25.98 5.30 5.30
N TRP A 108 25.55 4.87 4.11
CA TRP A 108 26.37 4.91 2.89
C TRP A 108 26.34 6.29 2.21
N THR A 109 25.36 7.16 2.52
CA THR A 109 25.24 8.50 1.93
C THR A 109 26.17 9.55 2.54
N ASN A 110 26.75 9.27 3.72
CA ASN A 110 27.63 10.19 4.44
C ASN A 110 29.12 9.93 4.16
N LYS A 111 29.44 9.28 3.05
CA LYS A 111 30.80 8.89 2.66
C LYS A 111 31.23 9.55 1.36
#